data_AF-A0AAD5XAX4-F1
#
_entry.id   AF-A0AAD5XAX4-F1
#
_cell.length_a   1.000
_cell.length_b   1.000
_cell.length_c   1.000
_cell.angle_alpha   90.00
_cell.angle_beta   90.00
_cell.angle_gamma   90.00
#
_symmetry.space_group_name_H-M   'P 1'
#
loop_
_entity.id
_entity.type
_entity.pdbx_description
1 polymer ?
#
loop_
_entity_poly.entity_id
_entity_poly.type
_entity_poly.pdbx_seq_one_letter_code
_entity_poly.pdbx_strand_id
1 'polypeptide(L)'
;MPARTLTSKLGNKNFYKGKGSGAMGRWTQRGNYLLEPFRFRQYIIPDLAECKLTPFINPNISKSKAHGSHSVLDYFTNENLPADLPTSLVKNMQRAANQA
;
A
#
# COMPACT_ATOMS: atom_id res chain seq x y z
N MET A 1 18.99 -34.34 -2.21
CA MET A 1 18.45 -33.49 -3.30
C MET A 1 17.14 -32.88 -2.82
N PRO A 2 16.95 -31.55 -2.84
CA PRO A 2 15.66 -30.96 -2.48
C PRO A 2 14.58 -31.44 -3.45
N ALA A 3 13.37 -31.71 -2.93
CA ALA A 3 12.25 -32.15 -3.75
C ALA A 3 11.89 -31.07 -4.79
N ARG A 4 11.76 -31.47 -6.06
CA ARG A 4 11.46 -30.56 -7.16
C ARG A 4 10.06 -29.95 -7.00
N THR A 5 9.96 -28.63 -6.93
CA THR A 5 8.68 -27.93 -6.86
C THR A 5 7.84 -28.20 -8.10
N LEU A 6 6.60 -28.67 -7.91
CA LEU A 6 5.66 -28.84 -9.02
C LEU A 6 5.35 -27.48 -9.64
N THR A 7 5.49 -27.36 -10.96
CA THR A 7 5.10 -26.17 -11.72
C THR A 7 3.79 -26.42 -12.44
N SER A 8 3.17 -25.36 -12.94
CA SER A 8 1.91 -25.42 -13.72
C SER A 8 1.91 -26.45 -14.86
N LYS A 9 3.08 -26.86 -15.37
CA LYS A 9 3.20 -27.74 -16.55
C LYS A 9 3.73 -29.14 -16.23
N LEU A 10 4.02 -29.45 -14.97
CA LEU A 10 4.65 -30.73 -14.59
C LEU A 10 3.66 -31.85 -14.26
N GLY A 11 2.36 -31.55 -14.22
CA GLY A 11 1.30 -32.54 -14.01
C GLY A 11 0.74 -33.13 -15.31
N ASN A 12 -0.08 -34.17 -15.22
CA ASN A 12 -0.84 -34.68 -16.37
C ASN A 12 -1.87 -33.63 -16.85
N LYS A 13 -2.63 -33.95 -17.91
CA LYS A 13 -3.62 -33.03 -18.52
C LYS A 13 -4.64 -32.42 -17.53
N ASN A 14 -4.90 -33.06 -16.39
CA ASN A 14 -5.87 -32.63 -15.39
C ASN A 14 -5.23 -31.94 -14.17
N PHE A 15 -3.92 -31.70 -14.21
CA PHE A 15 -3.15 -31.15 -13.09
C PHE A 15 -2.39 -29.88 -13.47
N TYR A 16 -2.94 -29.10 -14.41
CA TYR A 16 -2.47 -27.75 -14.68
C TYR A 16 -2.87 -26.83 -13.54
N LYS A 17 -1.89 -26.36 -12.76
CA LYS A 17 -2.11 -25.36 -11.71
C LYS A 17 -1.80 -23.94 -12.18
N GLY A 18 -2.38 -22.95 -11.51
CA GLY A 18 -2.11 -21.53 -11.78
C GLY A 18 -0.70 -21.05 -11.42
N LYS A 19 -0.38 -19.80 -11.79
CA LYS A 19 0.90 -19.12 -11.50
C LYS A 19 0.79 -18.04 -10.40
N GLY A 20 -0.25 -18.10 -9.57
CA GLY A 20 -0.46 -17.14 -8.49
C GLY A 20 -1.14 -15.83 -8.90
N SER A 21 -1.76 -15.77 -10.09
CA SER A 21 -2.67 -14.67 -10.39
C SER A 21 -3.87 -14.76 -9.43
N GLY A 22 -4.17 -13.66 -8.72
CA GLY A 22 -5.36 -13.58 -7.88
C GLY A 22 -6.63 -13.69 -8.71
N ALA A 23 -7.68 -14.31 -8.18
CA ALA A 23 -8.94 -14.46 -8.88
C ALA A 23 -9.71 -13.13 -8.97
N MET A 24 -10.23 -12.80 -10.15
CA MET A 24 -10.98 -11.57 -10.46
C MET A 24 -12.51 -11.78 -10.42
N GLY A 25 -12.94 -12.92 -9.88
CA GLY A 25 -14.29 -13.41 -10.00
C GLY A 25 -14.41 -14.85 -9.50
N ARG A 26 -15.51 -15.50 -9.84
CA ARG A 26 -15.83 -16.85 -9.35
C ARG A 26 -16.44 -17.73 -10.43
N TRP A 27 -16.26 -19.02 -10.28
CA TRP A 27 -16.98 -20.01 -11.08
C TRP A 27 -18.44 -20.14 -10.62
N THR A 28 -19.33 -20.40 -11.56
CA THR A 28 -20.72 -20.80 -11.32
C THR A 28 -20.81 -22.32 -11.26
N GLN A 29 -21.92 -22.84 -10.72
CA GLN A 29 -22.16 -24.29 -10.69
C GLN A 29 -22.18 -24.93 -12.08
N ARG A 30 -22.51 -24.16 -13.13
CA ARG A 30 -22.56 -24.63 -14.53
C ARG A 30 -21.28 -24.35 -15.32
N GLY A 31 -20.17 -24.01 -14.65
CA GLY A 31 -18.87 -23.83 -15.30
C GLY A 31 -18.68 -22.49 -16.02
N ASN A 32 -19.61 -21.53 -15.91
CA ASN A 32 -19.35 -20.16 -16.35
C ASN A 32 -18.49 -19.42 -15.33
N TYR A 33 -17.60 -18.53 -15.78
CA TYR A 33 -16.84 -17.64 -14.91
C TYR A 33 -17.49 -16.26 -14.85
N LEU A 34 -17.90 -15.83 -13.66
CA LEU A 34 -18.48 -14.50 -13.42
C LEU A 34 -17.40 -13.56 -12.91
N LEU A 35 -17.26 -12.43 -13.61
CA LEU A 35 -16.38 -11.34 -13.21
C LEU A 35 -17.02 -10.50 -12.12
N GLU A 36 -16.25 -10.17 -11.08
CA GLU A 36 -16.71 -9.40 -9.93
C GLU A 36 -15.96 -8.06 -9.89
N PRO A 37 -16.60 -6.93 -10.29
CA PRO A 37 -15.90 -5.65 -10.47
C PRO A 37 -15.14 -5.14 -9.23
N PHE A 38 -15.64 -5.44 -8.03
CA PHE A 38 -15.00 -5.07 -6.76
C PHE A 38 -13.69 -5.83 -6.48
N ARG A 39 -13.40 -6.90 -7.24
CA ARG A 39 -12.14 -7.66 -7.14
C ARG A 39 -11.11 -7.22 -8.16
N PHE A 40 -11.48 -6.33 -9.07
CA PHE A 40 -10.56 -5.78 -10.04
C PHE A 40 -9.59 -4.83 -9.33
N ARG A 41 -8.31 -4.92 -9.70
CA ARG A 41 -7.30 -3.96 -9.24
C ARG A 41 -7.55 -2.65 -9.97
N GLN A 42 -8.05 -1.66 -9.24
CA GLN A 42 -8.23 -0.30 -9.74
C GLN A 42 -6.99 0.51 -9.38
N TYR A 43 -6.27 0.98 -10.39
CA TYR A 43 -5.14 1.86 -10.20
C TYR A 43 -5.63 3.31 -10.26
N ILE A 44 -5.69 3.97 -9.11
CA ILE A 44 -6.06 5.38 -9.02
C ILE A 44 -4.82 6.20 -9.38
N ILE A 45 -4.80 6.73 -10.60
CA ILE A 45 -3.71 7.55 -11.12
C ILE A 45 -4.09 9.02 -10.85
N PRO A 46 -3.30 9.76 -10.05
CA PRO A 46 -3.54 11.19 -9.83
C PRO A 46 -3.16 12.00 -11.08
N ASP A 47 -3.67 13.23 -11.18
CA ASP A 47 -3.17 14.18 -12.17
C ASP A 47 -1.76 14.64 -11.77
N LEU A 48 -0.84 14.61 -12.74
CA LEU A 48 0.57 14.92 -12.55
C LEU A 48 1.00 16.16 -13.36
N ALA A 49 0.06 16.88 -14.00
CA ALA A 49 0.37 18.04 -14.83
C ALA A 49 1.20 19.12 -14.09
N GLU A 50 0.95 19.31 -12.79
CA GLU A 50 1.65 20.30 -11.95
C GLU A 50 2.71 19.68 -11.01
N CYS A 51 3.10 18.42 -11.23
CA CYS A 51 4.10 17.75 -10.39
C CYS A 51 5.50 18.33 -10.64
N LYS A 52 6.04 19.05 -9.64
CA LYS A 52 7.39 19.65 -9.69
C LYS A 52 8.52 18.65 -9.44
N LEU A 53 8.20 17.46 -8.91
CA LEU A 53 9.19 16.47 -8.49
C LEU A 53 9.62 15.59 -9.66
N THR A 54 10.91 15.29 -9.72
CA THR A 54 11.51 14.40 -10.71
C THR A 54 11.96 13.08 -10.09
N PRO A 55 12.09 11.99 -10.88
CA PRO A 55 12.61 10.71 -10.38
C PRO A 55 14.06 10.75 -9.89
N PHE A 56 14.80 11.78 -10.27
CA PHE A 56 16.21 11.98 -9.92
C PHE A 56 16.37 13.18 -8.98
N ILE A 57 17.44 13.15 -8.20
CA ILE A 57 17.83 14.20 -7.26
C ILE A 57 19.16 14.79 -7.72
N ASN A 58 19.39 16.08 -7.46
CA ASN A 58 20.67 16.73 -7.70
C ASN A 58 21.75 16.19 -6.74
N PRO A 59 22.90 15.70 -7.23
CA PRO A 59 23.97 15.17 -6.38
C PRO A 59 24.58 16.22 -5.43
N ASN A 60 24.43 17.51 -5.74
CA ASN A 60 25.01 18.62 -4.97
C ASN A 60 24.09 19.14 -3.85
N ILE A 61 23.07 18.36 -3.45
CA ILE A 61 22.21 18.73 -2.32
C ILE A 61 22.92 18.49 -0.98
N SER A 62 22.86 19.47 -0.08
CA SER A 62 23.40 19.29 1.27
C SER A 62 22.64 18.18 2.00
N LYS A 63 23.36 17.30 2.71
CA LYS A 63 22.72 16.29 3.56
C LYS A 63 21.81 17.00 4.56
N SER A 64 20.53 16.65 4.57
CA SER A 64 19.64 17.11 5.64
C SER A 64 20.14 16.56 6.97
N LYS A 65 19.82 17.24 8.08
CA LYS A 65 19.97 16.63 9.40
C LYS A 65 19.21 15.29 9.36
N ALA A 66 19.80 14.24 9.92
CA ALA A 66 19.13 12.96 10.01
C ALA A 66 17.84 13.17 10.82
N HIS A 67 16.70 13.18 10.14
CA HIS A 67 15.42 13.00 10.81
C HIS A 67 15.44 11.55 11.26
N GLY A 68 15.42 11.33 12.58
CA GLY A 68 15.35 9.99 13.16
C GLY A 68 14.08 9.25 12.71
N SER A 69 13.87 8.05 13.24
CA SER A 69 12.60 7.36 13.10
C SER A 69 11.45 8.28 13.52
N HIS A 70 10.56 8.62 12.58
CA HIS A 70 9.41 9.46 12.88
C HIS A 70 8.55 8.80 13.96
N SER A 71 8.35 9.52 15.07
CA SER A 71 7.44 9.08 16.12
C SER A 71 5.99 9.37 15.70
N VAL A 72 5.03 8.66 16.30
CA VAL A 72 3.61 8.96 16.11
C VAL A 72 3.31 10.42 16.47
N LEU A 73 3.97 10.98 17.49
CA LEU A 73 3.79 12.37 17.94
C LEU A 73 4.23 13.40 16.90
N ASP A 74 5.22 13.08 16.06
CA ASP A 74 5.74 14.00 15.03
C ASP A 74 4.67 14.39 13.99
N TYR A 75 3.64 13.54 13.83
CA TYR A 75 2.53 13.77 12.90
C TYR A 75 1.38 14.60 13.51
N PHE A 76 1.35 14.79 14.83
CA PHE A 76 0.30 15.54 15.53
C PHE A 76 0.77 16.96 15.88
N THR A 77 1.28 17.69 14.89
CA THR A 77 1.56 19.13 15.04
C THR A 77 0.28 19.95 14.82
N ASN A 78 0.20 21.12 15.46
CA ASN A 78 -0.96 22.04 15.38
C ASN A 78 -1.33 22.46 13.96
N GLU A 79 -0.39 22.38 13.02
CA GLU A 79 -0.57 22.73 11.61
C GLU A 79 -1.16 21.58 10.77
N ASN A 80 -1.02 20.33 11.21
CA ASN A 80 -1.39 19.12 10.45
C ASN A 80 -2.57 18.34 11.05
N LEU A 81 -3.22 18.88 12.08
CA LEU A 81 -4.37 18.24 12.71
C LEU A 81 -5.60 18.36 11.80
N PRO A 82 -6.18 17.23 11.32
CA PRO A 82 -7.41 17.30 10.54
C PRO A 82 -8.51 17.96 11.40
N ALA A 83 -9.23 18.90 10.79
CA ALA A 83 -10.29 19.67 11.44
C ALA A 83 -11.40 18.78 12.05
N ASP A 84 -11.52 17.55 11.54
CA ASP A 84 -12.52 16.57 11.93
C ASP A 84 -12.16 15.78 13.21
N LEU A 85 -10.96 15.98 13.78
CA LEU A 85 -10.57 15.33 15.02
C LEU A 85 -11.29 15.97 16.22
N PRO A 86 -11.86 15.18 17.15
CA PRO A 86 -12.46 15.72 18.35
C PRO A 86 -11.39 16.42 19.21
N THR A 87 -11.72 17.64 19.64
CA THR A 87 -10.79 18.55 20.36
C THR A 87 -10.22 17.92 21.65
N SER A 88 -10.93 16.97 22.26
CA SER A 88 -10.48 16.22 23.43
C SER A 88 -9.28 15.32 23.13
N LEU A 89 -9.28 14.64 21.97
CA LEU A 89 -8.20 13.75 21.56
C LEU A 89 -6.94 14.56 21.25
N VAL A 90 -7.10 15.67 20.52
CA VAL A 90 -6.00 16.63 20.23
C VAL A 90 -5.33 17.11 21.51
N LYS A 91 -6.13 17.55 22.50
CA LYS A 91 -5.62 18.01 23.81
C LYS A 91 -4.90 16.91 24.58
N ASN A 92 -5.37 15.67 24.51
CA ASN A 92 -4.72 14.53 25.17
C ASN A 92 -3.39 14.18 24.50
N MET A 93 -3.32 14.26 23.17
CA MET A 93 -2.09 13.99 22.41
C MET A 93 -1.03 15.07 22.65
N GLN A 94 -1.43 16.34 22.68
CA GLN A 94 -0.55 17.46 23.05
C GLN A 94 -0.02 17.32 24.49
N ARG A 95 -0.87 16.90 25.44
CA ARG A 95 -0.45 16.63 26.83
C ARG A 95 0.54 15.48 26.92
N ALA A 96 0.30 14.39 26.19
CA ALA A 96 1.22 13.24 26.14
C ALA A 96 2.57 13.62 25.51
N ALA A 97 2.56 14.44 24.45
CA ALA A 97 3.79 14.93 23.83
C ALA A 97 4.63 15.81 24.75
N ASN A 98 4.00 16.65 25.58
CA ASN A 98 4.70 17.53 26.53
C ASN A 98 5.21 16.80 27.80
N GLN A 99 4.83 15.53 28.00
CA GLN A 99 5.22 14.72 29.17
C GLN A 99 6.39 13.77 28.87
N ALA A 100 6.78 13.63 27.60
CA ALA A 100 7.93 12.83 27.15
C ALA A 100 9.19 13.71 27.07
#